data_AF-A0A1R0XQT2-F1
#
_entry.id   AF-A0A1R0XQT2-F1
#
_cell.length_a   1.000
_cell.length_b   1.000
_cell.length_c   1.000
_cell.angle_alpha   90.00
_cell.angle_beta   90.00
_cell.angle_gamma   90.00
#
_symmetry.space_group_name_H-M   'P 1'
#
loop_
_entity.id
_entity.type
_entity.pdbx_description
1 polymer ?
#
loop_
_entity_poly.entity_id
_entity_poly.type
_entity_poly.pdbx_seq_one_letter_code
_entity_poly.pdbx_strand_id
1 'polypeptide(L)' 'MPHTLNKNIDFFIAALSQTYISALQLDPDGMYSEVASGIVEQFSDEQVRLRRYDGSVSHYARDNTKFQRK' A
#
# COMPACT_ATOMS: atom_id res chain seq x y z
N MET A 1 -4.91 16.42 -0.54
CA MET A 1 -4.78 15.67 0.73
C MET A 1 -4.45 14.22 0.39
N PRO A 2 -3.47 13.58 1.05
CA PRO A 2 -3.14 12.18 0.77
C PRO A 2 -4.37 11.30 1.02
N HIS A 3 -4.81 10.58 0.00
CA HIS A 3 -5.97 9.70 0.09
C HIS A 3 -5.53 8.38 0.70
N THR A 4 -6.08 8.02 1.86
CA THR A 4 -5.76 6.76 2.52
C THR A 4 -6.63 5.65 1.92
N LEU A 5 -6.00 4.55 1.53
CA LEU A 5 -6.69 3.36 1.04
C LEU A 5 -6.96 2.45 2.24
N ASN A 6 -8.22 2.12 2.48
CA ASN A 6 -8.60 1.26 3.60
C ASN A 6 -9.62 0.19 3.21
N LYS A 7 -10.50 0.43 2.26
CA LYS A 7 -11.49 -0.56 1.81
C LYS A 7 -10.99 -1.32 0.59
N ASN A 8 -11.51 -2.53 0.36
CA ASN A 8 -11.18 -3.33 -0.82
C ASN A 8 -11.46 -2.57 -2.13
N ILE A 9 -12.50 -1.74 -2.15
CA ILE A 9 -12.81 -0.90 -3.30
C ILE A 9 -11.71 0.13 -3.61
N ASP A 10 -11.02 0.65 -2.59
CA ASP A 10 -9.94 1.62 -2.78
C ASP A 10 -8.73 0.94 -3.44
N PHE A 11 -8.39 -0.26 -2.96
CA PHE A 11 -7.32 -1.08 -3.54
C PHE A 11 -7.67 -1.58 -4.94
N PHE A 12 -8.93 -1.95 -5.18
CA PHE A 12 -9.40 -2.33 -6.50
C PHE A 12 -9.27 -1.19 -7.51
N ILE A 13 -9.71 0.02 -7.13
CA ILE A 13 -9.57 1.21 -7.98
C ILE A 13 -8.10 1.49 -8.25
N ALA A 14 -7.24 1.47 -7.23
CA ALA A 14 -5.81 1.74 -7.38
C ALA A 14 -5.10 0.70 -8.29
N ALA A 15 -5.47 -0.57 -8.19
CA ALA A 15 -4.98 -1.64 -9.06
C ALA A 15 -5.42 -1.39 -10.51
N LEU A 16 -6.71 -1.12 -10.72
CA LEU A 16 -7.30 -0.90 -12.04
C LEU A 16 -6.70 0.33 -12.74
N SER A 17 -6.51 1.43 -11.99
CA SER A 17 -5.92 2.67 -12.50
C SER A 17 -4.39 2.65 -12.53
N GLN A 18 -3.76 1.52 -12.19
CA GLN A 18 -2.31 1.37 -12.07
C GLN A 18 -1.65 2.51 -11.28
N THR A 19 -2.31 2.98 -10.23
CA THR A 19 -1.80 4.13 -9.47
C THR A 19 -0.79 3.67 -8.44
N TYR A 20 0.33 4.38 -8.38
CA TYR A 20 1.34 4.21 -7.36
C TYR A 20 0.80 4.60 -5.98
N ILE A 21 1.02 3.71 -5.01
CA ILE A 21 0.69 3.94 -3.61
C ILE A 21 1.92 3.77 -2.74
N SER A 22 1.91 4.40 -1.57
CA SER A 22 2.90 4.20 -0.51
C SER A 22 2.35 3.28 0.56
N ALA A 23 3.19 2.37 1.04
CA ALA A 23 2.99 1.57 2.24
C ALA A 23 3.79 2.21 3.38
N LEU A 24 3.09 2.61 4.43
CA LEU A 24 3.63 3.30 5.59
C LEU A 24 3.47 2.40 6.83
N GLN A 25 4.55 2.18 7.57
CA GLN A 25 4.50 1.46 8.85
C GLN A 25 4.91 2.38 9.99
N LEU A 26 4.44 2.08 11.19
CA LEU A 26 4.81 2.83 12.39
C LEU A 26 6.21 2.41 12.83
N ASP A 27 7.13 3.37 12.88
CA ASP A 27 8.46 3.16 13.43
C ASP A 27 8.43 3.17 14.97
N PRO A 28 9.46 2.63 15.65
CA PRO A 28 9.53 2.60 17.11
C PRO A 28 9.47 3.98 17.79
N ASP A 29 9.76 5.04 17.06
CA ASP A 29 9.66 6.43 17.52
C ASP A 29 8.21 6.99 17.46
N GLY A 30 7.26 6.20 16.96
CA GLY A 30 5.85 6.55 16.82
C GLY A 30 5.52 7.33 15.54
N MET A 31 6.46 7.50 14.62
CA MET A 31 6.23 8.15 13.33
C MET A 31 5.95 7.14 12.22
N TYR A 32 5.17 7.54 11.22
CA TYR A 32 4.96 6.70 10.03
C TYR A 32 6.10 6.91 9.02
N SER A 33 6.75 5.82 8.63
CA SER A 33 7.79 5.83 7.59
C SER A 33 7.37 5.00 6.38
N GLU A 34 7.73 5.47 5.18
CA GLU A 34 7.50 4.76 3.93
C GLU A 34 8.43 3.55 3.84
N VAL A 35 7.87 2.36 3.95
CA VAL A 35 8.60 1.09 3.83
C VAL A 35 8.60 0.57 2.39
N ALA A 36 7.64 1.02 1.57
CA ALA A 36 7.61 0.74 0.15
C ALA A 36 6.67 1.65 -0.65
N SER A 37 6.85 1.63 -1.96
CA SER A 37 5.93 2.24 -2.91
C SER A 37 5.80 1.36 -4.16
N GLY A 38 4.60 1.24 -4.70
CA GLY A 38 4.33 0.35 -5.83
C GLY A 38 2.89 0.40 -6.30
N ILE A 39 2.58 -0.44 -7.28
CA ILE A 39 1.22 -0.64 -7.80
C ILE A 39 0.61 -1.86 -7.11
N VAL A 40 -0.67 -1.79 -6.78
CA VAL A 40 -1.41 -2.93 -6.22
C VAL A 40 -1.54 -4.02 -7.29
N GLU A 41 -0.98 -5.18 -6.99
CA GLU A 41 -1.07 -6.36 -7.86
C GLU A 41 -2.12 -7.36 -7.33
N GLN A 42 -2.26 -7.46 -6.02
CA GLN A 42 -3.27 -8.28 -5.35
C GLN A 42 -3.65 -7.63 -4.01
N PHE A 43 -4.89 -7.82 -3.56
CA PHE A 43 -5.33 -7.43 -2.23
C PHE A 43 -6.27 -8.49 -1.65
N SER A 44 -6.26 -8.61 -0.32
CA SER A 44 -7.23 -9.33 0.49
C SER A 44 -7.56 -8.50 1.73
N ASP A 45 -8.45 -9.00 2.58
CA ASP A 45 -8.77 -8.34 3.85
C ASP A 45 -7.58 -8.27 4.81
N GLU A 46 -6.59 -9.14 4.64
CA GLU A 46 -5.43 -9.27 5.53
C GLU A 46 -4.18 -8.59 4.98
N GLN A 47 -3.98 -8.62 3.66
CA GLN A 47 -2.72 -8.18 3.05
C GLN A 47 -2.91 -7.53 1.68
N VAL A 48 -1.95 -6.69 1.32
CA VAL A 48 -1.83 -6.06 0.00
C VAL A 48 -0.47 -6.40 -0.58
N ARG A 49 -0.47 -6.85 -1.84
CA ARG A 49 0.74 -7.15 -2.60
C ARG A 49 1.04 -6.00 -3.54
N LEU A 50 2.23 -5.43 -3.41
CA LEU A 50 2.71 -4.33 -4.24
C LEU A 50 3.80 -4.79 -5.18
N ARG A 51 3.69 -4.42 -6.45
CA ARG A 51 4.75 -4.50 -7.45
C ARG A 51 5.50 -3.18 -7.51
N ARG A 52 6.80 -3.22 -7.23
CA ARG A 52 7.70 -2.06 -7.23
C ARG A 52 8.20 -1.72 -8.64
N TYR A 53 8.94 -0.63 -8.76
CA TYR A 53 9.48 -0.14 -10.04
C TYR A 53 10.48 -1.11 -10.68
N ASP A 54 11.27 -1.79 -9.85
CA ASP A 54 12.23 -2.81 -10.26
C ASP A 54 11.57 -4.16 -10.63
N GLY A 55 10.23 -4.24 -10.58
CA GLY A 55 9.47 -5.46 -10.83
C GLY A 55 9.43 -6.42 -9.65
N SER A 56 10.11 -6.13 -8.54
CA SER A 56 10.01 -6.93 -7.32
C SER A 56 8.62 -6.81 -6.70
N VAL A 57 8.23 -7.87 -5.98
CA VAL A 57 6.91 -7.99 -5.37
C VAL A 57 7.07 -8.17 -3.87
N SER A 58 6.25 -7.48 -3.08
CA SER A 58 6.28 -7.56 -1.62
C SER A 58 4.87 -7.53 -1.05
N HIS A 59 4.68 -8.20 0.09
CA HIS A 59 3.41 -8.32 0.79
C HIS A 59 3.41 -7.46 2.05
N TYR A 60 2.31 -6.78 2.31
CA TYR A 60 2.13 -5.86 3.43
C TYR A 60 0.83 -6.17 4.15
N ALA A 61 0.90 -6.40 5.46
CA ALA A 61 -0.28 -6.66 6.28
C ALA A 61 -1.07 -5.37 6.53
N ARG A 62 -2.40 -5.44 6.47
CA ARG A 62 -3.29 -4.26 6.57
C ARG A 62 -3.54 -3.80 8.00
N ASP A 63 -3.22 -4.63 8.98
CA ASP A 63 -3.35 -4.34 10.40
C ASP A 63 -2.27 -3.36 10.90
N ASN A 64 -1.07 -3.42 10.33
CA ASN A 64 0.09 -2.63 10.73
C ASN A 64 0.61 -1.68 9.63
N THR A 65 0.07 -1.77 8.42
CA THR A 65 0.50 -0.94 7.29
C THR A 65 -0.62 -0.02 6.83
N LYS A 66 -0.33 1.27 6.78
CA LYS A 66 -1.20 2.28 6.21
C LYS A 66 -0.85 2.48 4.74
N PHE A 67 -1.87 2.46 3.88
CA PHE A 67 -1.69 2.68 2.45
C PHE A 67 -2.20 4.04 2.03
N GLN A 68 -1.44 4.74 1.19
CA GLN A 68 -1.79 6.08 0.72
C GLN A 68 -1.51 6.25 -0.77
N ARG A 69 -2.41 6.94 -1.46
CA ARG A 69 -2.21 7.33 -2.86
C ARG A 69 -1.14 8.43 -2.93
N LYS A 70 -0.18 8.29 -3.85
CA LYS A 70 0.72 9.38 -4.23
C LYS A 70 0.03 10.38 -5.15
#